data_AF-A0A2P4Y796-F1
#
_entry.id   AF-A0A2P4Y796-F1
#
_cell.length_a   1.000
_cell.length_b   1.000
_cell.length_c   1.000
_cell.angle_alpha   90.00
_cell.angle_beta   90.00
_cell.angle_gamma   90.00
#
_symmetry.space_group_name_H-M   'P 1'
#
loop_
_entity.id
_entity.type
_entity.pdbx_description
1 polymer ?
#
loop_
_entity_poly.entity_id
_entity_poly.type
_entity_poly.pdbx_seq_one_letter_code
_entity_poly.pdbx_strand_id
1 'polypeptide(L)'
;MVVNKVHTFVKCHAARPFKKFDEKVSDARRAGDADKSKAVLAEAMKVVGNSPYGRAAMNKTKHRDVVYSSDDVDIRNKIEHYLFKDLEELQGGCEISNRKRNITLYNPIHMTVAVYQLAKLRMLEFYYDCIDFYFDRSDFEYQEMDTDSGYIAFRAENPFPDLMKPELREHFEAYKHEWFPRDDTPEHAAYDKRTPGLLKEEWRGNAMVSIASKTYICYEGDLIKKYFDEKAGDTVEVRHKTKCSAKGVQKSNNKDILTPEKFESVIKERVSLEATN
;
A
#
# COMPACT_ATOMS: atom_id res chain seq x y z
N MET A 1 18.52 -21.44 11.69
CA MET A 1 17.85 -21.04 12.95
C MET A 1 17.68 -22.28 13.82
N VAL A 2 18.16 -22.28 15.07
CA VAL A 2 17.91 -23.38 16.03
C VAL A 2 16.88 -22.90 17.03
N VAL A 3 15.70 -23.55 17.05
CA VAL A 3 14.62 -23.21 17.98
C VAL A 3 14.79 -24.02 19.26
N ASN A 4 15.18 -23.35 20.35
CA ASN A 4 15.52 -24.02 21.61
C ASN A 4 14.33 -24.27 22.54
N LYS A 5 13.26 -23.46 22.45
CA LYS A 5 12.06 -23.59 23.30
C LYS A 5 10.81 -23.11 22.56
N VAL A 6 9.74 -23.90 22.61
CA VAL A 6 8.38 -23.51 22.17
C VAL A 6 7.46 -23.65 23.38
N HIS A 7 6.83 -22.56 23.80
CA HIS A 7 5.99 -22.53 25.00
C HIS A 7 4.50 -22.75 24.69
N THR A 8 4.04 -22.25 23.54
CA THR A 8 2.63 -22.30 23.15
C THR A 8 2.52 -22.48 21.64
N PHE A 9 1.59 -23.31 21.22
CA PHE A 9 1.21 -23.48 19.82
C PHE A 9 -0.30 -23.33 19.70
N VAL A 10 -0.74 -22.51 18.74
CA VAL A 10 -2.15 -22.40 18.36
C VAL A 10 -2.28 -22.95 16.95
N LYS A 11 -2.96 -24.08 16.80
CA LYS A 11 -3.23 -24.68 15.50
C LYS A 11 -4.31 -23.87 14.79
N CYS A 12 -3.96 -23.22 13.68
CA CYS A 12 -4.93 -22.59 12.80
C CYS A 12 -5.23 -23.53 11.62
N HIS A 13 -6.50 -23.70 11.28
CA HIS A 13 -6.91 -24.41 10.07
C HIS A 13 -7.12 -23.42 8.94
N ALA A 14 -6.55 -23.72 7.77
CA ALA A 14 -6.79 -22.92 6.57
C ALA A 14 -8.26 -23.04 6.17
N ALA A 15 -8.93 -21.90 6.00
CA ALA A 15 -10.31 -21.81 5.55
C ALA A 15 -10.51 -20.48 4.80
N ARG A 16 -11.59 -20.36 4.03
CA ARG A 16 -11.99 -19.12 3.35
C ARG A 16 -13.30 -18.57 3.92
N PRO A 17 -13.36 -18.21 5.22
CA PRO A 17 -14.60 -17.80 5.88
C PRO A 17 -15.19 -16.50 5.29
N PHE A 18 -14.35 -15.67 4.66
CA PHE A 18 -14.74 -14.38 4.09
C PHE A 18 -14.96 -14.40 2.57
N LYS A 19 -14.97 -15.59 1.92
CA LYS A 19 -15.06 -15.70 0.45
C LYS A 19 -16.23 -14.88 -0.13
N LYS A 20 -17.44 -15.05 0.41
CA LYS A 20 -18.63 -14.32 -0.05
C LYS A 20 -18.52 -12.80 0.13
N PHE A 21 -17.82 -12.37 1.18
CA PHE A 21 -17.59 -10.95 1.45
C PHE A 21 -16.60 -10.35 0.45
N ASP A 22 -15.51 -11.07 0.19
CA ASP A 22 -14.47 -10.69 -0.77
C ASP A 22 -15.00 -10.64 -2.21
N GLU A 23 -15.81 -11.63 -2.60
CA GLU A 23 -16.53 -11.65 -3.89
C GLU A 23 -17.43 -10.41 -4.04
N LYS A 24 -18.21 -10.08 -3.01
CA LYS A 24 -19.08 -8.89 -3.02
C LYS A 24 -18.29 -7.59 -3.19
N VAL A 25 -17.13 -7.46 -2.51
CA VAL A 25 -16.25 -6.29 -2.68
C VAL A 25 -15.72 -6.24 -4.11
N SER A 26 -15.16 -7.35 -4.61
CA SER A 26 -14.58 -7.45 -5.94
C SER A 26 -15.59 -7.17 -7.05
N ASP A 27 -16.81 -7.70 -6.94
CA ASP A 27 -17.89 -7.48 -7.92
C ASP A 27 -18.37 -6.03 -7.94
N ALA A 28 -18.48 -5.39 -6.77
CA ALA A 28 -18.78 -3.95 -6.72
C ALA A 28 -17.67 -3.11 -7.36
N ARG A 29 -16.40 -3.51 -7.19
CA ARG A 29 -15.24 -2.86 -7.84
C ARG A 29 -15.29 -3.04 -9.35
N ARG A 30 -15.59 -4.23 -9.84
CA ARG A 30 -15.75 -4.53 -11.28
C ARG A 30 -16.90 -3.70 -11.88
N ALA A 31 -18.03 -3.63 -11.18
CA ALA A 31 -19.17 -2.82 -11.61
C ALA A 31 -18.83 -1.32 -11.70
N GLY A 32 -18.03 -0.79 -10.76
CA GLY A 32 -17.57 0.61 -10.82
C GLY A 32 -16.54 0.89 -11.92
N ASP A 33 -15.73 -0.10 -12.30
CA ASP A 33 -14.83 0.04 -13.45
C ASP A 33 -15.59 0.03 -14.78
N ALA A 34 -16.67 -0.76 -14.87
CA ALA A 34 -17.52 -0.83 -16.07
C ALA A 34 -18.48 0.37 -16.20
N ASP A 35 -18.93 0.94 -15.08
CA ASP A 35 -19.94 1.99 -15.04
C ASP A 35 -19.52 3.12 -14.06
N LYS A 36 -19.16 4.28 -14.61
CA LYS A 36 -18.73 5.45 -13.84
C LYS A 36 -19.78 5.93 -12.83
N SER A 37 -21.07 5.68 -13.05
CA SER A 37 -22.12 6.05 -12.09
C SER A 37 -22.00 5.25 -10.77
N LYS A 38 -21.37 4.07 -10.81
CA LYS A 38 -21.12 3.21 -9.65
C LYS A 38 -19.75 3.43 -9.01
N ALA A 39 -18.94 4.36 -9.51
CA ALA A 39 -17.58 4.60 -9.00
C ALA A 39 -17.56 4.94 -7.51
N VAL A 40 -18.51 5.75 -7.03
CA VAL A 40 -18.64 6.10 -5.60
C VAL A 40 -18.91 4.85 -4.76
N LEU A 41 -19.81 3.97 -5.21
CA LEU A 41 -20.12 2.72 -4.53
C LEU A 41 -18.90 1.78 -4.52
N ALA A 42 -18.14 1.71 -5.63
CA ALA A 42 -16.93 0.91 -5.73
C ALA A 42 -15.82 1.39 -4.78
N GLU A 43 -15.64 2.70 -4.60
CA GLU A 43 -14.72 3.25 -3.61
C GLU A 43 -15.22 3.03 -2.18
N ALA A 44 -16.52 3.19 -1.92
CA ALA A 44 -17.11 2.86 -0.61
C ALA A 44 -16.91 1.38 -0.26
N MET A 45 -17.13 0.47 -1.22
CA MET A 45 -16.92 -0.96 -1.03
C MET A 45 -15.45 -1.33 -0.82
N LYS A 46 -14.51 -0.60 -1.43
CA LYS A 46 -13.07 -0.73 -1.12
C LYS A 46 -12.78 -0.39 0.35
N VAL A 47 -13.34 0.70 0.86
CA VAL A 47 -13.21 1.08 2.28
C VAL A 47 -13.85 0.04 3.19
N VAL A 48 -15.04 -0.45 2.83
CA VAL A 48 -15.72 -1.53 3.56
C VAL A 48 -14.88 -2.81 3.56
N GLY A 49 -14.22 -3.15 2.44
CA GLY A 49 -13.31 -4.30 2.36
C GLY A 49 -12.09 -4.18 3.27
N ASN A 50 -11.52 -2.97 3.39
CA ASN A 50 -10.28 -2.74 4.13
C ASN A 50 -10.47 -2.41 5.63
N SER A 51 -11.64 -1.91 6.02
CA SER A 51 -11.89 -1.52 7.42
C SER A 51 -11.96 -2.66 8.46
N PRO A 52 -12.43 -3.89 8.17
CA PRO A 52 -12.67 -4.91 9.19
C PRO A 52 -11.39 -5.39 9.88
N TYR A 53 -10.28 -5.57 9.14
CA TYR A 53 -9.02 -5.98 9.75
C TYR A 53 -8.46 -4.88 10.67
N GLY A 54 -8.65 -3.60 10.33
CA GLY A 54 -8.27 -2.47 11.17
C GLY A 54 -9.13 -2.38 12.43
N ARG A 55 -10.44 -2.63 12.31
CA ARG A 55 -11.36 -2.70 13.45
C ARG A 55 -11.00 -3.84 14.41
N ALA A 56 -10.63 -5.00 13.87
CA ALA A 56 -10.19 -6.14 14.67
C ALA A 56 -8.82 -5.91 15.34
N ALA A 57 -7.96 -5.08 14.75
CA ALA A 57 -6.68 -4.68 15.32
C ALA A 57 -6.79 -3.61 16.42
N MET A 58 -7.99 -3.05 16.63
CA MET A 58 -8.15 -1.84 17.41
C MET A 58 -7.67 -2.01 18.86
N ASN A 59 -6.75 -1.15 19.27
CA ASN A 59 -6.24 -1.13 20.63
C ASN A 59 -7.17 -0.37 21.57
N LYS A 60 -8.07 -1.12 22.21
CA LYS A 60 -9.04 -0.60 23.18
C LYS A 60 -8.42 -0.05 24.46
N THR A 61 -7.17 -0.36 24.78
CA THR A 61 -6.53 0.17 25.99
C THR A 61 -6.22 1.65 25.89
N LYS A 62 -6.21 2.20 24.68
CA LYS A 62 -6.07 3.64 24.42
C LYS A 62 -7.39 4.41 24.52
N HIS A 63 -8.54 3.73 24.60
CA HIS A 63 -9.83 4.41 24.67
C HIS A 63 -9.99 5.13 26.00
N ARG A 64 -10.60 6.32 25.93
CA ARG A 64 -10.89 7.18 27.07
C ARG A 64 -12.39 7.34 27.25
N ASP A 65 -12.79 7.70 28.46
CA ASP A 65 -14.12 8.25 28.73
C ASP A 65 -13.98 9.76 28.77
N VAL A 66 -14.73 10.45 27.91
CA VAL A 66 -14.68 11.91 27.77
C VAL A 66 -15.94 12.48 28.39
N VAL A 67 -15.77 13.48 29.24
CA VAL A 67 -16.85 14.23 29.88
C VAL A 67 -16.58 15.72 29.77
N TYR A 68 -17.65 16.51 29.65
CA TYR A 68 -17.56 17.97 29.55
C TYR A 68 -18.09 18.59 30.83
N SER A 69 -17.45 19.67 31.28
CA SER A 69 -17.94 20.47 32.40
C SER A 69 -17.50 21.92 32.27
N SER A 70 -18.35 22.84 32.73
CA SER A 70 -18.07 24.28 32.80
C SER A 70 -18.11 24.83 34.23
N ASP A 71 -18.31 23.95 35.21
CA ASP A 71 -18.37 24.32 36.63
C ASP A 71 -17.04 24.03 37.30
N ASP A 72 -16.42 25.06 37.89
CA ASP A 72 -15.07 24.98 38.48
C ASP A 72 -14.96 23.91 39.58
N VAL A 73 -16.03 23.70 40.36
CA VAL A 73 -16.02 22.72 41.46
C VAL A 73 -16.06 21.30 40.89
N ASP A 74 -16.94 21.05 39.93
CA ASP A 74 -17.05 19.78 39.24
C ASP A 74 -15.79 19.44 38.42
N ILE A 75 -15.17 20.44 37.78
CA ILE A 75 -13.89 20.28 37.08
C ILE A 75 -12.80 19.83 38.07
N ARG A 76 -12.64 20.52 39.21
CA ARG A 76 -11.66 20.13 40.25
C ARG A 76 -11.88 18.69 40.73
N ASN A 77 -13.11 18.32 41.05
CA ASN A 77 -13.46 16.97 41.49
C ASN A 77 -13.08 15.90 40.44
N LYS A 78 -13.27 16.20 39.16
CA LYS A 78 -12.92 15.28 38.07
C LYS A 78 -11.41 15.17 37.83
N ILE A 79 -10.65 16.25 38.04
CA ILE A 79 -9.18 16.23 37.95
C ILE A 79 -8.58 15.39 39.09
N GLU A 80 -9.14 15.48 40.29
CA GLU A 80 -8.67 14.74 41.47
C GLU A 80 -8.99 13.23 41.39
N HIS A 81 -9.89 12.83 40.50
CA HIS A 81 -10.27 11.44 40.34
C HIS A 81 -9.07 10.59 39.85
N TYR A 82 -8.83 9.42 40.46
CA TYR A 82 -7.68 8.56 40.14
C TYR A 82 -7.63 8.03 38.69
N LEU A 83 -8.74 8.14 37.94
CA LEU A 83 -8.79 7.81 36.52
C LEU A 83 -8.53 9.01 35.60
N PHE A 84 -8.36 10.21 36.15
CA PHE A 84 -8.03 11.40 35.38
C PHE A 84 -6.79 11.16 34.53
N LYS A 85 -6.85 11.63 33.28
CA LYS A 85 -5.75 11.49 32.33
C LYS A 85 -5.33 12.81 31.74
N ASP A 86 -6.28 13.64 31.33
CA ASP A 86 -6.01 14.89 30.65
C ASP A 86 -7.21 15.85 30.74
N LEU A 87 -6.94 17.14 30.56
CA LEU A 87 -7.96 18.20 30.47
C LEU A 87 -7.60 19.14 29.33
N GLU A 88 -8.57 19.46 28.49
CA GLU A 88 -8.44 20.44 27.42
C GLU A 88 -9.46 21.55 27.64
N GLU A 89 -8.97 22.79 27.75
CA GLU A 89 -9.83 23.96 27.89
C GLU A 89 -10.51 24.27 26.55
N LEU A 90 -11.82 24.47 26.61
CA LEU A 90 -12.66 24.82 25.47
C LEU A 90 -13.32 26.17 25.72
N GLN A 91 -13.90 26.74 24.66
CA GLN A 91 -14.63 28.00 24.79
C GLN A 91 -15.93 27.78 25.59
N GLY A 92 -15.89 28.09 26.89
CA GLY A 92 -17.03 27.96 27.81
C GLY A 92 -17.02 26.71 28.69
N GLY A 93 -15.92 25.98 28.78
CA GLY A 93 -15.78 24.84 29.69
C GLY A 93 -14.49 24.04 29.45
N CYS A 94 -14.44 22.82 29.98
CA CYS A 94 -13.32 21.90 29.84
C CYS A 94 -13.82 20.56 29.31
N GLU A 95 -13.06 19.98 28.39
CA GLU A 95 -13.11 18.55 28.07
C GLU A 95 -12.18 17.80 29.02
N ILE A 96 -12.71 16.79 29.72
CA ILE A 96 -11.94 16.01 30.68
C ILE A 96 -11.90 14.56 30.20
N SER A 97 -10.68 14.08 29.98
CA SER A 97 -10.39 12.72 29.53
C SER A 97 -9.99 11.83 30.69
N ASN A 98 -10.73 10.73 30.87
CA ASN A 98 -10.49 9.71 31.89
C ASN A 98 -10.05 8.37 31.28
N ARG A 99 -9.24 7.62 32.03
CA ARG A 99 -8.96 6.21 31.73
C ARG A 99 -10.20 5.37 32.03
N LYS A 100 -10.44 4.32 31.23
CA LYS A 100 -11.47 3.33 31.54
C LYS A 100 -11.02 2.46 32.72
N ARG A 101 -11.92 2.26 33.70
CA ARG A 101 -11.67 1.36 34.85
C ARG A 101 -11.52 -0.11 34.44
N ASN A 102 -12.38 -0.56 33.53
CA ASN A 102 -12.40 -1.92 32.99
C ASN A 102 -12.37 -1.86 31.45
N ILE A 103 -11.54 -2.70 30.82
CA ILE A 103 -11.42 -2.76 29.36
C ILE A 103 -11.69 -4.20 28.91
N THR A 104 -12.77 -4.41 28.17
CA THR A 104 -13.10 -5.71 27.59
C THR A 104 -12.48 -5.87 26.21
N LEU A 105 -11.55 -6.81 26.08
CA LEU A 105 -10.87 -7.16 24.82
C LEU A 105 -11.62 -8.29 24.10
N TYR A 106 -12.60 -7.93 23.28
CA TYR A 106 -13.38 -8.89 22.47
C TYR A 106 -13.05 -8.81 20.97
N ASN A 107 -12.05 -8.02 20.58
CA ASN A 107 -11.71 -7.87 19.17
C ASN A 107 -10.99 -9.14 18.68
N PRO A 108 -11.32 -9.66 17.49
CA PRO A 108 -10.70 -10.89 16.96
C PRO A 108 -9.31 -10.59 16.38
N ILE A 109 -8.34 -10.25 17.22
CA ILE A 109 -6.98 -9.84 16.82
C ILE A 109 -6.27 -10.88 15.95
N HIS A 110 -6.57 -12.17 16.14
CA HIS A 110 -5.99 -13.26 15.35
C HIS A 110 -6.34 -13.15 13.87
N MET A 111 -7.52 -12.62 13.53
CA MET A 111 -7.91 -12.35 12.14
C MET A 111 -6.99 -11.31 11.51
N THR A 112 -6.73 -10.20 12.20
CA THR A 112 -5.80 -9.16 11.75
C THR A 112 -4.39 -9.73 11.56
N VAL A 113 -3.91 -10.52 12.51
CA VAL A 113 -2.59 -11.18 12.41
C VAL A 113 -2.55 -12.07 11.17
N ALA A 114 -3.57 -12.91 10.95
CA ALA A 114 -3.63 -13.77 9.78
C ALA A 114 -3.61 -12.97 8.47
N VAL A 115 -4.43 -11.92 8.34
CA VAL A 115 -4.49 -11.07 7.14
C VAL A 115 -3.11 -10.47 6.83
N TYR A 116 -2.44 -9.87 7.82
CA TYR A 116 -1.12 -9.27 7.59
C TYR A 116 -0.04 -10.30 7.27
N GLN A 117 -0.04 -11.47 7.93
CA GLN A 117 0.96 -12.50 7.67
C GLN A 117 0.77 -13.14 6.30
N LEU A 118 -0.48 -13.40 5.89
CA LEU A 118 -0.79 -13.94 4.56
C LEU A 118 -0.47 -12.94 3.45
N ALA A 119 -0.74 -11.64 3.66
CA ALA A 119 -0.37 -10.61 2.69
C ALA A 119 1.16 -10.50 2.51
N LYS A 120 1.92 -10.53 3.61
CA LYS A 120 3.39 -10.57 3.55
C LYS A 120 3.90 -11.83 2.87
N LEU A 121 3.32 -12.98 3.22
CA LEU A 121 3.67 -14.25 2.61
C LEU A 121 3.45 -14.18 1.09
N ARG A 122 2.32 -13.64 0.63
CA ARG A 122 2.04 -13.50 -0.82
C ARG A 122 3.08 -12.65 -1.54
N MET A 123 3.57 -11.57 -0.92
CA MET A 123 4.65 -10.75 -1.50
C MET A 123 5.99 -11.51 -1.53
N LEU A 124 6.27 -12.33 -0.52
CA LEU A 124 7.47 -13.18 -0.47
C LEU A 124 7.40 -14.32 -1.49
N GLU A 125 6.24 -14.98 -1.61
CA GLU A 125 5.94 -15.97 -2.64
C GLU A 125 6.13 -15.36 -4.03
N PHE A 126 5.64 -14.13 -4.25
CA PHE A 126 5.90 -13.47 -5.53
C PHE A 126 7.40 -13.24 -5.79
N TYR A 127 8.17 -12.87 -4.77
CA TYR A 127 9.61 -12.70 -4.93
C TYR A 127 10.31 -14.04 -5.23
N TYR A 128 10.10 -15.06 -4.40
CA TYR A 128 10.85 -16.33 -4.50
C TYR A 128 10.28 -17.31 -5.53
N ASP A 129 8.96 -17.47 -5.55
CA ASP A 129 8.28 -18.50 -6.35
C ASP A 129 7.87 -18.00 -7.74
N CYS A 130 7.97 -16.68 -8.00
CA CYS A 130 7.79 -16.10 -9.33
C CYS A 130 9.08 -15.44 -9.83
N ILE A 131 9.52 -14.32 -9.23
CA ILE A 131 10.62 -13.54 -9.80
C ILE A 131 11.96 -14.31 -9.77
N ASP A 132 12.40 -14.78 -8.60
CA ASP A 132 13.65 -15.55 -8.45
C ASP A 132 13.60 -16.91 -9.16
N PHE A 133 12.40 -17.50 -9.25
CA PHE A 133 12.19 -18.75 -9.96
C PHE A 133 12.44 -18.59 -11.47
N TYR A 134 11.82 -17.60 -12.13
CA TYR A 134 11.88 -17.43 -13.59
C TYR A 134 13.11 -16.65 -14.10
N PHE A 135 13.71 -15.81 -13.28
CA PHE A 135 14.83 -14.93 -13.67
C PHE A 135 16.12 -15.25 -12.91
N ASP A 136 17.28 -14.98 -13.51
CA ASP A 136 18.54 -15.02 -12.77
C ASP A 136 18.67 -13.79 -11.87
N ARG A 137 19.22 -13.95 -10.66
CA ARG A 137 19.39 -12.84 -9.71
C ARG A 137 20.31 -11.73 -10.23
N SER A 138 21.15 -12.01 -11.23
CA SER A 138 21.97 -11.00 -11.90
C SER A 138 21.21 -10.13 -12.90
N ASP A 139 19.99 -10.52 -13.29
CA ASP A 139 19.17 -9.82 -14.28
C ASP A 139 18.08 -8.93 -13.67
N PHE A 140 17.93 -8.93 -12.34
CA PHE A 140 16.98 -8.05 -11.64
C PHE A 140 17.49 -7.58 -10.28
N GLU A 141 17.00 -6.43 -9.85
CA GLU A 141 17.22 -5.88 -8.52
C GLU A 141 15.91 -5.36 -7.91
N TYR A 142 15.65 -5.72 -6.66
CA TYR A 142 14.46 -5.27 -5.94
C TYR A 142 14.77 -3.96 -5.22
N GLN A 143 14.11 -2.87 -5.64
CA GLN A 143 14.44 -1.50 -5.22
C GLN A 143 13.67 -1.07 -3.97
N GLU A 144 12.36 -1.32 -3.91
CA GLU A 144 11.49 -0.88 -2.82
C GLU A 144 10.27 -1.81 -2.72
N MET A 145 9.79 -2.04 -1.49
CA MET A 145 8.51 -2.68 -1.24
C MET A 145 7.66 -1.81 -0.32
N ASP A 146 6.45 -1.45 -0.73
CA ASP A 146 5.47 -0.84 0.18
C ASP A 146 4.18 -1.67 0.22
N THR A 147 4.04 -2.42 1.31
CA THR A 147 2.85 -3.20 1.69
C THR A 147 2.45 -4.29 0.71
N ASP A 148 1.85 -3.91 -0.43
CA ASP A 148 1.31 -4.76 -1.50
C ASP A 148 1.83 -4.34 -2.88
N SER A 149 2.87 -3.51 -2.92
CA SER A 149 3.56 -3.07 -4.13
C SER A 149 5.05 -3.39 -4.05
N GLY A 150 5.63 -3.75 -5.20
CA GLY A 150 7.04 -4.06 -5.37
C GLY A 150 7.63 -3.33 -6.58
N TYR A 151 8.79 -2.73 -6.40
CA TYR A 151 9.54 -2.04 -7.45
C TYR A 151 10.77 -2.86 -7.81
N ILE A 152 10.80 -3.36 -9.04
CA ILE A 152 11.84 -4.27 -9.52
C ILE A 152 12.46 -3.65 -10.77
N ALA A 153 13.77 -3.45 -10.74
CA ALA A 153 14.55 -3.09 -11.90
C ALA A 153 14.97 -4.37 -12.62
N PHE A 154 14.76 -4.42 -13.93
CA PHE A 154 15.25 -5.50 -14.78
C PHE A 154 16.33 -4.97 -15.71
N ARG A 155 17.26 -5.85 -16.09
CA ARG A 155 18.34 -5.52 -17.03
C ARG A 155 17.85 -5.24 -18.45
N ALA A 156 16.72 -5.84 -18.85
CA ALA A 156 16.12 -5.68 -20.18
C ALA A 156 14.78 -4.95 -20.11
N GLU A 157 14.44 -4.28 -21.21
CA GLU A 157 13.16 -3.56 -21.34
C GLU A 157 11.96 -4.52 -21.31
N ASN A 158 12.08 -5.70 -21.94
CA ASN A 158 11.06 -6.74 -21.95
C ASN A 158 11.54 -7.99 -21.20
N PRO A 159 11.50 -8.00 -19.85
CA PRO A 159 12.15 -9.06 -19.06
C PRO A 159 11.57 -10.45 -19.32
N PHE A 160 10.25 -10.59 -19.44
CA PHE A 160 9.62 -11.91 -19.64
C PHE A 160 10.07 -12.64 -20.92
N PRO A 161 10.07 -12.02 -22.12
CA PRO A 161 10.63 -12.67 -23.30
C PRO A 161 12.16 -12.75 -23.28
N ASP A 162 12.85 -11.73 -22.75
CA ASP A 162 14.30 -11.56 -22.99
C ASP A 162 15.18 -12.22 -21.92
N LEU A 163 14.72 -12.27 -20.66
CA LEU A 163 15.53 -12.66 -19.49
C LEU A 163 15.06 -13.95 -18.82
N MET A 164 13.88 -14.47 -19.19
CA MET A 164 13.36 -15.69 -18.59
C MET A 164 14.24 -16.90 -18.94
N LYS A 165 14.56 -17.70 -17.92
CA LYS A 165 15.29 -18.96 -18.06
C LYS A 165 14.64 -19.82 -19.16
N PRO A 166 15.34 -20.16 -20.25
CA PRO A 166 14.72 -20.79 -21.42
C PRO A 166 13.93 -22.07 -21.11
N GLU A 167 14.43 -22.88 -20.19
CA GLU A 167 13.84 -24.13 -19.73
C GLU A 167 12.53 -23.95 -18.94
N LEU A 168 12.23 -22.74 -18.45
CA LEU A 168 11.01 -22.44 -17.68
C LEU A 168 9.93 -21.74 -18.50
N ARG A 169 10.14 -21.48 -19.80
CA ARG A 169 9.19 -20.76 -20.65
C ARG A 169 7.84 -21.47 -20.78
N GLU A 170 7.86 -22.79 -21.00
CA GLU A 170 6.63 -23.59 -21.07
C GLU A 170 5.89 -23.61 -19.73
N HIS A 171 6.65 -23.73 -18.63
CA HIS A 171 6.09 -23.65 -17.28
C HIS A 171 5.47 -22.27 -17.02
N PHE A 172 6.15 -21.19 -17.41
CA PHE A 172 5.62 -19.85 -17.25
C PHE A 172 4.28 -19.68 -17.98
N GLU A 173 4.19 -20.08 -19.25
CA GLU A 173 2.94 -19.95 -20.01
C GLU A 173 1.79 -20.76 -19.39
N ALA A 174 2.08 -21.93 -18.81
CA ALA A 174 1.07 -22.74 -18.14
C ALA A 174 0.57 -22.13 -16.81
N TYR A 175 1.44 -21.41 -16.08
CA TYR A 175 1.17 -20.99 -14.69
C TYR A 175 1.17 -19.47 -14.46
N LYS A 176 1.44 -18.63 -15.48
CA LYS A 176 1.53 -17.16 -15.33
C LYS A 176 0.27 -16.53 -14.73
N HIS A 177 -0.89 -17.11 -15.00
CA HIS A 177 -2.17 -16.58 -14.51
C HIS A 177 -2.47 -16.88 -13.04
N GLU A 178 -1.59 -17.64 -12.36
CA GLU A 178 -1.60 -17.72 -10.89
C GLU A 178 -1.00 -16.47 -10.23
N TRP A 179 -0.22 -15.70 -10.99
CA TRP A 179 0.47 -14.49 -10.54
C TRP A 179 -0.11 -13.23 -11.15
N PHE A 180 -0.42 -13.26 -12.46
CA PHE A 180 -0.81 -12.11 -13.26
C PHE A 180 -2.24 -12.25 -13.80
N PRO A 181 -2.95 -11.13 -14.06
CA PRO A 181 -4.22 -11.14 -14.76
C PRO A 181 -4.14 -11.87 -16.11
N ARG A 182 -5.24 -12.53 -16.49
CA ARG A 182 -5.39 -13.02 -17.86
C ARG A 182 -5.47 -11.87 -18.87
N ASP A 183 -4.90 -12.12 -20.04
CA ASP A 183 -4.77 -11.17 -21.16
C ASP A 183 -5.31 -11.73 -22.48
N ASP A 184 -5.95 -12.91 -22.44
CA ASP A 184 -6.54 -13.60 -23.60
C ASP A 184 -7.77 -12.89 -24.16
N THR A 185 -8.60 -12.30 -23.29
CA THR A 185 -9.77 -11.51 -23.67
C THR A 185 -9.90 -10.23 -22.85
N PRO A 186 -10.46 -9.14 -23.41
CA PRO A 186 -10.75 -7.92 -22.64
C PRO A 186 -11.62 -8.18 -21.41
N GLU A 187 -12.55 -9.12 -21.49
CA GLU A 187 -13.45 -9.51 -20.41
C GLU A 187 -12.69 -10.18 -19.26
N HIS A 188 -11.79 -11.12 -19.56
CA HIS A 188 -10.94 -11.75 -18.55
C HIS A 188 -9.99 -10.74 -17.90
N ALA A 189 -9.34 -9.88 -18.70
CA ALA A 189 -8.47 -8.83 -18.18
C ALA A 189 -9.22 -7.87 -17.24
N ALA A 190 -10.45 -7.47 -17.61
CA ALA A 190 -11.29 -6.61 -16.78
C ALA A 190 -11.72 -7.30 -15.47
N TYR A 191 -12.04 -8.60 -15.52
CA TYR A 191 -12.41 -9.36 -14.34
C TYR A 191 -11.22 -9.53 -13.38
N ASP A 192 -10.06 -9.92 -13.91
CA ASP A 192 -8.85 -10.25 -13.16
C ASP A 192 -8.14 -9.03 -12.59
N LYS A 193 -8.34 -7.85 -13.18
CA LYS A 193 -7.92 -6.57 -12.61
C LYS A 193 -8.40 -6.36 -11.16
N ARG A 194 -9.51 -7.00 -10.79
CA ARG A 194 -10.11 -6.96 -9.44
C ARG A 194 -10.12 -8.32 -8.75
N THR A 195 -9.44 -9.33 -9.29
CA THR A 195 -9.28 -10.63 -8.63
C THR A 195 -8.23 -10.51 -7.53
N PRO A 196 -8.57 -10.82 -6.26
CA PRO A 196 -7.63 -10.72 -5.14
C PRO A 196 -6.42 -11.66 -5.30
N GLY A 197 -5.23 -11.18 -4.93
CA GLY A 197 -4.00 -11.96 -4.91
C GLY A 197 -3.23 -11.99 -6.24
N LEU A 198 -3.78 -11.45 -7.32
CA LEU A 198 -3.06 -11.22 -8.59
C LEU A 198 -2.29 -9.90 -8.53
N LEU A 199 -1.11 -9.90 -9.12
CA LEU A 199 -0.23 -8.75 -9.22
C LEU A 199 -0.26 -8.17 -10.63
N LYS A 200 -0.19 -6.85 -10.70
CA LYS A 200 -0.38 -6.09 -11.93
C LYS A 200 0.69 -5.02 -12.02
N GLU A 201 1.09 -4.72 -13.24
CA GLU A 201 1.94 -3.56 -13.50
C GLU A 201 1.12 -2.28 -13.33
N GLU A 202 1.44 -1.50 -12.30
CA GLU A 202 0.79 -0.21 -12.07
C GLU A 202 1.55 0.97 -12.69
N TRP A 203 2.86 0.81 -12.89
CA TRP A 203 3.74 1.83 -13.42
C TRP A 203 5.01 1.18 -13.99
N ARG A 204 5.52 1.74 -15.08
CA ARG A 204 6.77 1.34 -15.75
C ARG A 204 7.55 2.58 -16.13
N GLY A 205 8.88 2.48 -16.04
CA GLY A 205 9.84 3.44 -16.52
C GLY A 205 11.27 2.93 -16.28
N ASN A 206 12.26 3.69 -16.71
CA ASN A 206 13.67 3.23 -16.71
C ASN A 206 14.53 3.77 -15.55
N ALA A 207 13.98 4.62 -14.66
CA ALA A 207 14.72 5.17 -13.53
C ALA A 207 13.88 5.26 -12.25
N MET A 208 14.54 5.03 -11.11
CA MET A 208 13.98 5.19 -9.78
C MET A 208 15.05 5.63 -8.79
N VAL A 209 14.69 6.54 -7.89
CA VAL A 209 15.50 6.90 -6.72
C VAL A 209 14.67 6.69 -5.47
N SER A 210 15.10 5.79 -4.59
CA SER A 210 14.52 5.59 -3.25
C SER A 210 15.48 6.13 -2.20
N ILE A 211 15.00 7.07 -1.38
CA ILE A 211 15.82 7.72 -0.34
C ILE A 211 15.54 7.10 1.03
N ALA A 212 14.28 6.77 1.30
CA ALA A 212 13.82 6.15 2.53
C ALA A 212 12.49 5.44 2.28
N SER A 213 12.07 4.62 3.25
CA SER A 213 10.78 3.94 3.17
C SER A 213 9.64 4.93 2.88
N LYS A 214 8.89 4.66 1.80
CA LYS A 214 7.76 5.50 1.33
C LYS A 214 8.18 6.90 0.84
N THR A 215 9.45 7.10 0.52
CA THR A 215 9.99 8.34 -0.06
C THR A 215 10.88 8.00 -1.26
N TYR A 216 10.27 8.02 -2.45
CA TYR A 216 10.89 7.63 -3.70
C TYR A 216 10.26 8.35 -4.89
N ILE A 217 11.00 8.42 -6.00
CA ILE A 217 10.51 8.90 -7.28
C ILE A 217 10.88 7.93 -8.39
N CYS A 218 9.92 7.61 -9.24
CA CYS A 218 10.10 6.83 -10.46
C CYS A 218 9.82 7.72 -11.67
N TYR A 219 10.63 7.61 -12.73
CA TYR A 219 10.57 8.46 -13.91
C TYR A 219 11.17 7.75 -15.13
N GLU A 220 10.95 8.35 -16.30
CA GLU A 220 11.73 8.04 -17.50
C GLU A 220 12.89 9.04 -17.57
N GLY A 221 14.11 8.55 -17.79
CA GLY A 221 15.33 9.36 -17.83
C GLY A 221 15.27 10.50 -18.84
N ASP A 222 14.61 10.27 -19.98
CA ASP A 222 14.22 11.33 -20.91
C ASP A 222 12.93 11.98 -20.43
N LEU A 223 13.02 12.82 -19.39
CA LEU A 223 11.85 13.51 -18.82
C LEU A 223 11.07 14.34 -19.86
N ILE A 224 11.76 14.73 -20.93
CA ILE A 224 11.25 15.47 -22.07
C ILE A 224 11.65 14.74 -23.35
N LYS A 225 10.68 14.19 -24.08
CA LYS A 225 10.88 13.70 -25.45
C LYS A 225 10.37 14.72 -26.43
N LYS A 226 11.26 15.21 -27.30
CA LYS A 226 10.92 16.10 -28.42
C LYS A 226 10.88 15.30 -29.69
N TYR A 227 9.76 15.32 -30.39
CA TYR A 227 9.64 14.71 -31.71
C TYR A 227 8.75 15.56 -32.61
N PHE A 228 8.98 15.49 -33.92
CA PHE A 228 8.13 16.15 -34.90
C PHE A 228 6.82 15.37 -35.04
N ASP A 229 5.70 16.01 -34.75
CA ASP A 229 4.37 15.43 -34.96
C ASP A 229 3.87 15.86 -36.34
N GLU A 230 3.83 14.93 -37.28
CA GLU A 230 3.38 15.17 -38.65
C GLU A 230 1.94 15.70 -38.74
N LYS A 231 1.08 15.39 -37.75
CA LYS A 231 -0.30 15.89 -37.70
C LYS A 231 -0.38 17.31 -37.15
N ALA A 232 0.52 17.65 -36.23
CA ALA A 232 0.62 19.02 -35.70
C ALA A 232 1.47 19.94 -36.59
N GLY A 233 2.32 19.37 -37.46
CA GLY A 233 3.26 20.12 -38.29
C GLY A 233 4.38 20.80 -37.49
N ASP A 234 4.61 20.38 -36.24
CA ASP A 234 5.54 21.02 -35.31
C ASP A 234 6.21 19.98 -34.39
N THR A 235 7.32 20.39 -33.76
CA THR A 235 7.98 19.61 -32.71
C THR A 235 7.16 19.67 -31.43
N VAL A 236 6.64 18.52 -31.01
CA VAL A 236 5.90 18.37 -29.76
C VAL A 236 6.86 17.97 -28.64
N GLU A 237 6.75 18.67 -27.52
CA GLU A 237 7.44 18.33 -26.27
C GLU A 237 6.50 17.47 -25.40
N VAL A 238 6.85 16.20 -25.21
CA VAL A 238 6.12 15.30 -24.30
C VAL A 238 6.90 15.16 -23.00
N ARG A 239 6.27 15.57 -21.90
CA ARG A 239 6.79 15.30 -20.56
C ARG A 239 6.37 13.92 -20.10
N HIS A 240 7.33 13.06 -19.81
CA HIS A 240 7.07 11.73 -19.30
C HIS A 240 6.52 11.78 -17.87
N LYS A 241 5.62 10.85 -17.54
CA LYS A 241 4.94 10.82 -16.23
C LYS A 241 5.90 10.36 -15.15
N THR A 242 5.99 11.13 -14.07
CA THR A 242 6.70 10.74 -12.85
C THR A 242 5.73 10.14 -11.82
N LYS A 243 6.19 9.14 -11.06
CA LYS A 243 5.48 8.59 -9.89
C LYS A 243 6.31 8.92 -8.65
N CYS A 244 5.84 9.89 -7.87
CA CYS A 244 6.52 10.33 -6.64
C CYS A 244 5.70 9.93 -5.40
N SER A 245 6.38 9.35 -4.41
CA SER A 245 5.89 9.12 -3.05
C SER A 245 6.79 9.88 -2.07
N ALA A 246 6.19 10.63 -1.16
CA ALA A 246 6.90 11.35 -0.10
C ALA A 246 5.94 11.43 1.10
N LYS A 247 5.98 10.42 1.96
CA LYS A 247 5.01 10.30 3.05
C LYS A 247 5.16 11.47 4.03
N GLY A 248 4.03 12.12 4.33
CA GLY A 248 4.00 13.25 5.26
C GLY A 248 4.44 14.58 4.64
N VAL A 249 4.58 14.65 3.31
CA VAL A 249 4.91 15.89 2.58
C VAL A 249 3.72 16.34 1.74
N GLN A 250 3.34 17.61 1.86
CA GLN A 250 2.29 18.19 1.00
C GLN A 250 2.84 18.48 -0.41
N LYS A 251 2.42 17.67 -1.39
CA LYS A 251 2.94 17.76 -2.77
C LYS A 251 2.73 19.12 -3.45
N SER A 252 1.64 19.83 -3.13
CA SER A 252 1.36 21.14 -3.76
C SER A 252 2.40 22.20 -3.42
N ASN A 253 2.95 22.16 -2.20
CA ASN A 253 3.84 23.19 -1.66
C ASN A 253 5.31 22.88 -1.96
N ASN A 254 5.61 21.69 -2.47
CA ASN A 254 6.96 21.13 -2.57
C ASN A 254 7.27 20.63 -3.99
N LYS A 255 6.61 21.17 -5.02
CA LYS A 255 6.78 20.69 -6.40
C LYS A 255 8.19 20.88 -6.93
N ASP A 256 8.90 21.88 -6.42
CA ASP A 256 10.26 22.28 -6.74
C ASP A 256 11.32 21.34 -6.15
N ILE A 257 11.00 20.66 -5.04
CA ILE A 257 11.89 19.66 -4.42
C ILE A 257 11.52 18.22 -4.75
N LEU A 258 10.26 17.97 -5.14
CA LEU A 258 9.77 16.63 -5.51
C LEU A 258 10.04 16.32 -7.00
N THR A 259 11.29 16.52 -7.42
CA THR A 259 11.75 16.28 -8.80
C THR A 259 12.85 15.21 -8.83
N PRO A 260 13.05 14.54 -9.99
CA PRO A 260 14.12 13.55 -10.14
C PRO A 260 15.50 14.11 -9.80
N GLU A 261 15.81 15.33 -10.25
CA GLU A 261 17.12 15.96 -10.04
C GLU A 261 17.43 16.16 -8.55
N LYS A 262 16.42 16.55 -7.78
CA LYS A 262 16.53 16.75 -6.33
C LYS A 262 16.66 15.43 -5.58
N PHE A 263 15.95 14.40 -6.02
CA PHE A 263 16.11 13.06 -5.45
C PHE A 263 17.49 12.49 -5.76
N GLU A 264 17.97 12.64 -6.99
CA GLU A 264 19.32 12.22 -7.38
C GLU A 264 20.41 12.97 -6.60
N SER A 265 20.24 14.28 -6.36
CA SER A 265 21.23 15.06 -5.60
C SER A 265 21.37 14.56 -4.18
N VAL A 266 20.30 14.09 -3.53
CA VAL A 266 20.38 13.46 -2.19
C VAL A 266 21.35 12.29 -2.19
N ILE A 267 21.31 11.44 -3.22
CA ILE A 267 22.18 10.26 -3.30
C ILE A 267 23.61 10.65 -3.72
N LYS A 268 23.73 11.46 -4.78
CA LYS A 268 25.02 11.83 -5.38
C LYS A 268 25.84 12.76 -4.48
N GLU A 269 25.19 13.76 -3.89
CA GLU A 269 25.83 14.81 -3.09
C GLU A 269 25.73 14.53 -1.58
N ARG A 270 24.95 13.52 -1.18
CA ARG A 270 24.72 13.15 0.23
C ARG A 270 24.13 14.30 1.06
N VAL A 271 23.22 15.04 0.44
CA VAL A 271 22.49 16.17 1.04
C VAL A 271 21.11 15.75 1.55
N SER A 272 20.50 16.57 2.41
CA SER A 272 19.11 16.37 2.85
C SER A 272 18.16 17.28 2.06
N LEU A 273 16.92 16.82 1.88
CA LEU A 273 15.82 17.64 1.36
C LEU A 273 14.89 18.01 2.50
N GLU A 274 14.54 19.29 2.59
CA GLU A 274 13.59 19.82 3.55
C GLU A 274 12.30 20.20 2.83
N ALA A 275 11.16 19.80 3.39
CA ALA A 275 9.85 20.04 2.83
C ALA A 275 9.01 20.92 3.75
N THR A 276 8.15 21.75 3.16
CA THR A 276 7.21 22.62 3.89
C THR A 276 5.83 21.99 3.90
N ASN A 277 5.27 21.75 5.08
CA ASN A 277 3.90 21.24 5.23
C ASN A 277 2.91 22.36 5.52
#